data_AF-A0A8C3NE43-F1
#
_entry.id   AF-A0A8C3NE43-F1
#
_cell.length_a   1.000
_cell.length_b   1.000
_cell.length_c   1.000
_cell.angle_alpha   90.00
_cell.angle_beta   90.00
_cell.angle_gamma   90.00
#
_symmetry.space_group_name_H-M   'P 1'
#
loop_
_entity.id
_entity.type
_entity.pdbx_description
1 polymer ?
#
loop_
_entity_poly.entity_id
_entity_poly.type
_entity_poly.pdbx_seq_one_letter_code
_entity_poly.pdbx_strand_id
1 'polypeptide(L)'
;MPPSIHSLGKKPQASQLPHLSKCLFLPNLNHLGIIKEHTIIRLITEGLPAWQDSQLFIKDLHFDGVPMRIYLPREPSASKRRGVVFIHGGCGIFGSIRSYERICQYIARKSDSVVLSIGYNLAPEHRYPTQTLECLSATVHFLKTADTYGVDPARIIVCGDSVGGTFATSVCQELGHRTDIPKIRAQVLIYPFLQALNFNLPSHQKNAAVAFLSRDRTVHFILKYLNKDSSLKEPILAGSHVPESINLKYRKWINPDLIPDEFKLGYKPPLPTLFLPQVHEEVKELFEPRVSPLLAEDAVVCGLPDTCIVTCEHDVLRDDGLLYKKRLEDNNVHVTWHHVEKGFHPAVGFFGYGIFSFPSSSTIMNHAVNFIKGY
;
A
#
# COMPACT_ATOMS: atom_id res chain seq x y z
N MET A 1 32.14 -15.12 44.28
CA MET A 1 31.64 -14.17 43.26
C MET A 1 31.63 -14.90 41.93
N PRO A 2 30.47 -15.21 41.35
CA PRO A 2 30.39 -15.87 40.05
C PRO A 2 30.59 -14.85 38.92
N PRO A 3 31.28 -15.22 37.82
CA PRO A 3 31.59 -14.29 36.75
C PRO A 3 30.36 -13.94 35.91
N SER A 4 30.29 -12.66 35.53
CA SER A 4 29.25 -12.03 34.73
C SER A 4 29.11 -12.68 33.35
N ILE A 5 27.88 -13.07 33.01
CA ILE A 5 27.49 -13.50 31.67
C ILE A 5 27.60 -12.30 30.72
N HIS A 6 28.43 -12.48 29.69
CA HIS A 6 28.68 -11.54 28.61
C HIS A 6 27.39 -10.98 27.99
N SER A 7 27.42 -9.68 27.74
CA SER A 7 26.52 -8.96 26.85
C SER A 7 26.58 -9.57 25.44
N LEU A 8 25.57 -10.37 25.08
CA LEU A 8 25.23 -10.61 23.68
C LEU A 8 24.70 -9.30 23.11
N GLY A 9 25.61 -8.51 22.53
CA GLY A 9 25.25 -7.30 21.79
C GLY A 9 24.23 -7.66 20.71
N LYS A 10 23.01 -7.12 20.82
CA LYS A 10 22.01 -7.17 19.75
C LYS A 10 22.65 -6.52 18.51
N LYS A 11 23.07 -7.31 17.53
CA LYS A 11 23.35 -6.78 16.19
C LYS A 11 22.10 -6.01 15.73
N PRO A 12 22.21 -4.76 15.25
CA PRO A 12 21.04 -3.99 14.86
C PRO A 12 20.29 -4.74 13.74
N GLN A 13 18.99 -4.97 13.92
CA GLN A 13 18.14 -5.67 12.94
C GLN A 13 18.25 -5.08 11.52
N ALA A 14 18.61 -3.80 11.39
CA ALA A 14 18.90 -3.15 10.11
C ALA A 14 20.01 -3.85 9.30
N SER A 15 21.00 -4.49 9.94
CA SER A 15 22.06 -5.23 9.24
C SER A 15 21.57 -6.52 8.58
N GLN A 16 20.37 -7.00 8.91
CA GLN A 16 19.79 -8.22 8.33
C GLN A 16 18.96 -7.94 7.07
N LEU A 17 18.54 -6.68 6.84
CA LEU A 17 17.71 -6.28 5.69
C LEU A 17 18.29 -6.71 4.32
N PRO A 18 19.60 -6.50 4.03
CA PRO A 18 20.15 -6.91 2.74
C PRO A 18 20.16 -8.43 2.55
N HIS A 19 20.39 -9.20 3.62
CA HIS A 19 20.40 -10.66 3.57
C HIS A 19 18.99 -11.22 3.33
N LEU A 20 17.99 -10.71 4.07
CA LEU A 20 16.59 -11.09 3.89
C LEU A 20 16.08 -10.74 2.49
N SER A 21 16.44 -9.56 1.98
CA SER A 21 16.10 -9.15 0.61
C SER A 21 16.74 -10.07 -0.45
N LYS A 22 18.00 -10.49 -0.28
CA LYS A 22 18.64 -11.45 -1.20
C LYS A 22 17.95 -12.83 -1.18
N CYS A 23 17.47 -13.29 -0.04
CA CYS A 23 16.71 -14.54 0.06
C CYS A 23 15.34 -14.45 -0.61
N LEU A 24 14.65 -13.32 -0.47
CA LEU A 24 13.32 -13.08 -1.07
C LEU A 24 13.40 -12.93 -2.59
N PHE A 25 14.48 -12.34 -3.09
CA PHE A 25 14.70 -12.06 -4.50
C PHE A 25 15.94 -12.80 -4.98
N LEU A 26 15.86 -14.13 -5.08
CA LEU A 26 16.93 -15.01 -5.56
C LEU A 26 17.31 -14.63 -7.01
N PRO A 27 18.48 -14.03 -7.26
CA PRO A 27 18.82 -13.48 -8.57
C PRO A 27 18.94 -14.54 -9.68
N ASN A 28 19.22 -15.79 -9.32
CA ASN A 28 19.71 -16.81 -10.27
C ASN A 28 18.70 -17.91 -10.66
N LEU A 29 17.49 -17.96 -10.07
CA LEU A 29 16.50 -18.99 -10.44
C LEU A 29 15.70 -18.64 -11.69
N ASN A 30 15.53 -17.34 -11.99
CA ASN A 30 14.87 -16.88 -13.22
C ASN A 30 15.69 -17.23 -14.48
N HIS A 31 17.02 -17.19 -14.40
CA HIS A 31 17.91 -17.53 -15.53
C HIS A 31 17.88 -19.01 -15.94
N LEU A 32 17.42 -19.89 -15.05
CA LEU A 32 17.29 -21.32 -15.33
C LEU A 32 15.95 -21.67 -16.01
N GLY A 33 14.99 -20.73 -16.07
CA GLY A 33 13.69 -20.95 -16.70
C GLY A 33 12.74 -21.92 -15.99
N ILE A 34 13.11 -22.41 -14.79
CA ILE A 34 12.38 -23.49 -14.10
C ILE A 34 11.14 -22.97 -13.36
N ILE A 35 11.17 -21.74 -12.82
CA ILE A 35 10.05 -21.14 -12.07
C ILE A 35 9.99 -19.63 -12.34
N LYS A 36 8.79 -19.07 -12.58
CA LYS A 36 8.57 -17.63 -12.77
C LYS A 36 8.86 -16.87 -11.46
N GLU A 37 9.53 -15.72 -11.55
CA GLU A 37 9.89 -14.87 -10.39
C GLU A 37 8.73 -14.65 -9.41
N HIS A 38 7.53 -14.36 -9.92
CA HIS A 38 6.39 -14.04 -9.05
C HIS A 38 5.91 -15.26 -8.27
N THR A 39 6.05 -16.47 -8.81
CA THR A 39 5.70 -17.71 -8.11
C THR A 39 6.61 -17.92 -6.91
N ILE A 40 7.92 -17.66 -7.04
CA ILE A 40 8.87 -17.75 -5.92
C ILE A 40 8.52 -16.74 -4.84
N ILE A 41 8.29 -15.48 -5.23
CA ILE A 41 7.95 -14.42 -4.27
C ILE A 41 6.63 -14.75 -3.55
N ARG A 42 5.61 -15.24 -4.25
CA ARG A 42 4.34 -15.68 -3.62
C ARG A 42 4.59 -16.76 -2.58
N LEU A 43 5.36 -17.80 -2.91
CA LEU A 43 5.67 -18.89 -1.95
C LEU A 43 6.37 -18.38 -0.68
N ILE A 44 7.29 -17.43 -0.81
CA ILE A 44 7.99 -16.87 0.35
C ILE A 44 7.08 -15.91 1.14
N THR A 45 6.28 -15.10 0.45
CA THR A 45 5.44 -14.06 1.08
C THR A 45 4.15 -14.60 1.68
N GLU A 46 3.68 -15.79 1.29
CA GLU A 46 2.62 -16.53 2.00
C GLU A 46 2.96 -16.76 3.47
N GLY A 47 4.26 -16.83 3.78
CA GLY A 47 4.77 -16.86 5.14
C GLY A 47 4.27 -18.05 5.97
N LEU A 48 4.54 -17.98 7.28
CA LEU A 48 3.96 -18.92 8.23
C LEU A 48 2.52 -18.52 8.51
N PRO A 49 1.55 -19.46 8.57
CA PRO A 49 0.19 -19.15 8.99
C PRO A 49 0.16 -18.35 10.30
N ALA A 50 -0.80 -17.44 10.46
CA ALA A 50 -1.05 -16.87 11.77
C ALA A 50 -1.57 -17.95 12.72
N TRP A 51 -1.35 -17.75 14.01
CA TRP A 51 -1.99 -18.59 15.01
C TRP A 51 -3.48 -18.29 15.05
N GLN A 52 -4.29 -19.30 15.34
CA GLN A 52 -5.71 -19.10 15.58
C GLN A 52 -5.89 -18.14 16.77
N ASP A 53 -6.66 -17.07 16.56
CA ASP A 53 -6.94 -16.09 17.60
C ASP A 53 -8.24 -16.46 18.33
N SER A 54 -8.14 -16.82 19.60
CA SER A 54 -9.29 -17.23 20.41
C SER A 54 -10.25 -16.08 20.74
N GLN A 55 -9.85 -14.82 20.53
CA GLN A 55 -10.69 -13.63 20.74
C GLN A 55 -11.50 -13.27 19.50
N LEU A 56 -11.21 -13.89 18.35
CA LEU A 56 -11.85 -13.59 17.09
C LEU A 56 -12.66 -14.78 16.57
N PHE A 57 -13.77 -14.47 15.92
CA PHE A 57 -14.42 -15.36 14.98
C PHE A 57 -13.92 -15.00 13.58
N ILE A 58 -13.23 -15.94 12.94
CA ILE A 58 -12.63 -15.77 11.62
C ILE A 58 -13.43 -16.62 10.63
N LYS A 59 -13.94 -15.99 9.58
CA LYS A 59 -14.77 -16.67 8.58
C LYS A 59 -14.35 -16.30 7.17
N ASP A 60 -14.10 -17.32 6.37
CA ASP A 60 -13.84 -17.19 4.94
C ASP A 60 -15.18 -17.11 4.20
N LEU A 61 -15.22 -16.22 3.23
CA LEU A 61 -16.38 -15.89 2.41
C LEU A 61 -15.92 -15.74 0.96
N HIS A 62 -16.87 -15.84 0.05
CA HIS A 62 -16.66 -15.46 -1.35
C HIS A 62 -17.78 -14.52 -1.75
N PHE A 63 -17.43 -13.44 -2.45
CA PHE A 63 -18.39 -12.55 -3.08
C PHE A 63 -17.98 -12.36 -4.53
N ASP A 64 -18.87 -12.73 -5.45
CA ASP A 64 -18.64 -12.63 -6.90
C ASP A 64 -17.29 -13.24 -7.35
N GLY A 65 -16.96 -14.41 -6.79
CA GLY A 65 -15.69 -15.10 -7.07
C GLY A 65 -14.46 -14.54 -6.33
N VAL A 66 -14.58 -13.43 -5.60
CA VAL A 66 -13.49 -12.83 -4.82
C VAL A 66 -13.42 -13.47 -3.43
N PRO A 67 -12.32 -14.12 -3.05
CA PRO A 67 -12.15 -14.65 -1.70
C PRO A 67 -11.97 -13.51 -0.70
N MET A 68 -12.67 -13.62 0.42
CA MET A 68 -12.72 -12.61 1.47
C MET A 68 -12.64 -13.28 2.83
N ARG A 69 -12.16 -12.56 3.84
CA ARG A 69 -12.10 -13.07 5.21
C ARG A 69 -12.56 -12.01 6.19
N ILE A 70 -13.54 -12.37 7.02
CA ILE A 70 -14.02 -11.52 8.11
C ILE A 70 -13.38 -11.92 9.43
N TYR A 71 -12.96 -10.92 10.18
CA TYR A 71 -12.46 -11.01 11.54
C TYR A 71 -13.42 -10.25 12.45
N LEU A 72 -14.16 -10.99 13.27
CA LEU A 72 -15.19 -10.46 14.17
C LEU A 72 -14.76 -10.66 15.63
N PRO A 73 -14.64 -9.61 16.45
CA PRO A 73 -14.42 -9.77 17.89
C PRO A 73 -15.54 -10.60 18.55
N ARG A 74 -15.16 -11.61 19.35
CA ARG A 74 -16.10 -12.52 20.02
C ARG A 74 -16.83 -11.91 21.20
N GLU A 75 -16.19 -10.96 21.88
CA GLU A 75 -16.81 -10.31 23.01
C GLU A 75 -18.12 -9.64 22.56
N PRO A 76 -19.24 -9.80 23.29
CA PRO A 76 -20.44 -9.07 22.97
C PRO A 76 -20.17 -7.56 23.01
N SER A 77 -20.68 -6.82 22.04
CA SER A 77 -20.65 -5.36 22.07
C SER A 77 -22.04 -4.82 22.39
N ALA A 78 -22.11 -3.82 23.26
CA ALA A 78 -23.35 -3.11 23.57
C ALA A 78 -23.84 -2.22 22.42
N SER A 79 -22.97 -1.95 21.43
CA SER A 79 -23.28 -1.14 20.24
C SER A 79 -22.70 -1.75 18.97
N LYS A 80 -23.19 -1.31 17.80
CA LYS A 80 -22.59 -1.71 16.52
C LYS A 80 -21.15 -1.23 16.46
N ARG A 81 -20.24 -2.06 15.96
CA ARG A 81 -18.80 -1.80 15.87
C ARG A 81 -18.44 -0.96 14.64
N ARG A 82 -17.20 -0.47 14.60
CA ARG A 82 -16.57 -0.01 13.36
C ARG A 82 -16.40 -1.16 12.39
N GLY A 83 -16.39 -0.83 11.09
CA GLY A 83 -15.96 -1.72 10.03
C GLY A 83 -14.64 -1.25 9.45
N VAL A 84 -13.74 -2.18 9.14
CA VAL A 84 -12.51 -1.89 8.39
C VAL A 84 -12.44 -2.81 7.19
N VAL A 85 -12.46 -2.25 5.99
CA VAL A 85 -12.10 -2.97 4.77
C VAL A 85 -10.59 -2.87 4.61
N PHE A 86 -9.90 -4.01 4.63
CA PHE A 86 -8.46 -4.08 4.47
C PHE A 86 -8.09 -4.63 3.08
N ILE A 87 -7.34 -3.84 2.32
CA ILE A 87 -6.84 -4.18 0.99
C ILE A 87 -5.33 -4.32 1.08
N HIS A 88 -4.84 -5.52 0.81
CA HIS A 88 -3.43 -5.82 0.97
C HIS A 88 -2.55 -5.22 -0.13
N GLY A 89 -1.27 -5.01 0.18
CA GLY A 89 -0.23 -4.64 -0.77
C GLY A 89 0.26 -5.81 -1.63
N GLY A 90 1.41 -5.63 -2.29
CA GLY A 90 2.02 -6.68 -3.11
C GLY A 90 1.97 -6.46 -4.62
N CYS A 91 1.97 -5.19 -5.07
CA CYS A 91 2.04 -4.81 -6.48
C CYS A 91 0.90 -5.35 -7.38
N GLY A 92 -0.21 -5.83 -6.81
CA GLY A 92 -1.27 -6.51 -7.57
C GLY A 92 -0.87 -7.92 -8.05
N ILE A 93 0.29 -8.40 -7.64
CA ILE A 93 0.93 -9.65 -8.08
C ILE A 93 1.17 -10.60 -6.90
N PHE A 94 1.24 -10.08 -5.68
CA PHE A 94 1.54 -10.77 -4.43
C PHE A 94 0.51 -10.46 -3.34
N GLY A 95 0.56 -11.20 -2.24
CA GLY A 95 -0.32 -11.04 -1.08
C GLY A 95 -1.55 -11.94 -1.15
N SER A 96 -2.17 -12.12 0.01
CA SER A 96 -3.39 -12.93 0.17
C SER A 96 -4.03 -12.63 1.53
N ILE A 97 -5.29 -13.07 1.71
CA ILE A 97 -5.96 -13.04 3.03
C ILE A 97 -5.21 -13.82 4.11
N ARG A 98 -4.35 -14.78 3.71
CA ARG A 98 -3.53 -15.59 4.62
C ARG A 98 -2.26 -14.85 5.04
N SER A 99 -1.51 -14.29 4.10
CA SER A 99 -0.27 -13.57 4.42
C SER A 99 -0.52 -12.31 5.27
N TYR A 100 -1.70 -11.70 5.12
CA TYR A 100 -2.14 -10.51 5.88
C TYR A 100 -2.96 -10.82 7.14
N GLU A 101 -3.09 -12.10 7.52
CA GLU A 101 -3.94 -12.49 8.65
C GLU A 101 -3.53 -11.85 9.97
N ARG A 102 -2.22 -11.80 10.28
CA ARG A 102 -1.70 -11.17 11.51
C ARG A 102 -2.06 -9.70 11.62
N ILE A 103 -2.00 -8.98 10.50
CA ILE A 103 -2.33 -7.57 10.40
C ILE A 103 -3.82 -7.37 10.66
N CYS A 104 -4.68 -8.16 10.01
CA CYS A 104 -6.13 -8.05 10.16
C CYS A 104 -6.60 -8.44 11.56
N GLN A 105 -6.07 -9.53 12.14
CA GLN A 105 -6.35 -9.91 13.53
C GLN A 105 -5.92 -8.80 14.50
N TYR A 106 -4.78 -8.14 14.26
CA TYR A 106 -4.31 -7.04 15.09
C TYR A 106 -5.20 -5.81 15.02
N ILE A 107 -5.60 -5.40 13.81
CA ILE A 107 -6.53 -4.30 13.62
C ILE A 107 -7.85 -4.62 14.34
N ALA A 108 -8.42 -5.80 14.10
CA ALA A 108 -9.70 -6.21 14.69
C ALA A 108 -9.68 -6.11 16.22
N ARG A 109 -8.67 -6.73 16.86
CA ARG A 109 -8.53 -6.72 18.32
C ARG A 109 -8.24 -5.34 18.88
N LYS A 110 -7.25 -4.65 18.30
CA LYS A 110 -6.77 -3.42 18.92
C LYS A 110 -7.71 -2.26 18.71
N SER A 111 -8.51 -2.25 17.64
CA SER A 111 -9.51 -1.19 17.39
C SER A 111 -10.94 -1.56 17.78
N ASP A 112 -11.17 -2.79 18.26
CA ASP A 112 -12.52 -3.36 18.48
C ASP A 112 -13.42 -3.14 17.26
N SER A 113 -12.93 -3.59 16.10
CA SER A 113 -13.58 -3.43 14.80
C SER A 113 -13.79 -4.78 14.14
N VAL A 114 -14.82 -4.85 13.30
CA VAL A 114 -14.94 -5.96 12.33
C VAL A 114 -14.05 -5.64 11.15
N VAL A 115 -13.13 -6.53 10.82
CA VAL A 115 -12.23 -6.35 9.68
C VAL A 115 -12.65 -7.30 8.56
N LEU A 116 -12.81 -6.76 7.36
CA LEU A 116 -12.97 -7.51 6.13
C LEU A 116 -11.67 -7.42 5.32
N SER A 117 -10.96 -8.53 5.16
CA SER A 117 -9.81 -8.62 4.28
C SER A 117 -10.24 -9.10 2.90
N ILE A 118 -9.87 -8.35 1.86
CA ILE A 118 -10.17 -8.68 0.46
C ILE A 118 -8.95 -9.39 -0.15
N GLY A 119 -9.17 -10.61 -0.66
CA GLY A 119 -8.18 -11.38 -1.40
C GLY A 119 -8.39 -11.26 -2.91
N TYR A 120 -8.27 -10.05 -3.45
CA TYR A 120 -8.46 -9.81 -4.88
C TYR A 120 -7.53 -10.70 -5.72
N ASN A 121 -7.97 -11.04 -6.93
CA ASN A 121 -7.25 -11.90 -7.86
C ASN A 121 -5.98 -11.21 -8.38
N LEU A 122 -4.88 -11.97 -8.49
CA LEU A 122 -3.57 -11.41 -8.79
C LEU A 122 -3.21 -11.47 -10.28
N ALA A 123 -2.42 -10.50 -10.74
CA ALA A 123 -1.73 -10.55 -12.01
C ALA A 123 -0.53 -11.53 -11.93
N PRO A 124 -0.13 -12.19 -13.02
CA PRO A 124 -0.63 -12.02 -14.40
C PRO A 124 -1.87 -12.85 -14.75
N GLU A 125 -2.36 -13.71 -13.85
CA GLU A 125 -3.52 -14.57 -14.09
C GLU A 125 -4.79 -13.76 -14.35
N HIS A 126 -4.96 -12.66 -13.61
CA HIS A 126 -6.02 -11.68 -13.80
C HIS A 126 -5.39 -10.32 -14.06
N ARG A 127 -5.57 -9.79 -15.27
CA ARG A 127 -4.89 -8.56 -15.70
C ARG A 127 -5.55 -7.32 -15.10
N TYR A 128 -4.79 -6.22 -15.01
CA TYR A 128 -5.37 -4.91 -14.78
C TYR A 128 -6.56 -4.67 -15.74
N PRO A 129 -7.70 -4.11 -15.28
CA PRO A 129 -7.97 -3.55 -13.94
C PRO A 129 -8.74 -4.49 -12.99
N THR A 130 -8.65 -5.82 -13.11
CA THR A 130 -9.45 -6.75 -12.28
C THR A 130 -9.32 -6.48 -10.78
N GLN A 131 -8.11 -6.24 -10.29
CA GLN A 131 -7.82 -6.04 -8.85
C GLN A 131 -8.63 -4.90 -8.24
N THR A 132 -8.62 -3.74 -8.90
CA THR A 132 -9.31 -2.54 -8.41
C THR A 132 -10.82 -2.70 -8.51
N LEU A 133 -11.32 -3.33 -9.58
CA LEU A 133 -12.74 -3.61 -9.76
C LEU A 133 -13.28 -4.58 -8.69
N GLU A 134 -12.51 -5.62 -8.35
CA GLU A 134 -12.88 -6.57 -7.30
C GLU A 134 -12.85 -5.92 -5.92
N CYS A 135 -11.83 -5.08 -5.62
CA CYS A 135 -11.80 -4.31 -4.39
C CYS A 135 -13.01 -3.38 -4.25
N LEU A 136 -13.40 -2.72 -5.35
CA LEU A 136 -14.57 -1.86 -5.41
C LEU A 136 -15.86 -2.66 -5.15
N SER A 137 -16.06 -3.77 -5.86
CA SER A 137 -17.24 -4.61 -5.75
C SER A 137 -17.40 -5.20 -4.33
N ALA A 138 -16.31 -5.75 -3.78
CA ALA A 138 -16.28 -6.28 -2.41
C ALA A 138 -16.51 -5.20 -1.35
N THR A 139 -15.97 -3.99 -1.53
CA THR A 139 -16.21 -2.87 -0.61
C THR A 139 -17.67 -2.43 -0.66
N VAL A 140 -18.26 -2.29 -1.85
CA VAL A 140 -19.69 -1.97 -2.01
C VAL A 140 -20.57 -3.03 -1.35
N HIS A 141 -20.23 -4.31 -1.54
CA HIS A 141 -20.95 -5.40 -0.87
C HIS A 141 -20.92 -5.25 0.64
N PHE A 142 -19.73 -5.03 1.22
CA PHE A 142 -19.59 -4.87 2.67
C PHE A 142 -20.32 -3.63 3.19
N LEU A 143 -20.25 -2.50 2.49
CA LEU A 143 -20.99 -1.29 2.86
C LEU A 143 -22.50 -1.58 2.94
N LYS A 144 -23.05 -2.37 2.00
CA LYS A 144 -24.46 -2.75 1.97
C LYS A 144 -24.86 -3.80 3.01
N THR A 145 -23.95 -4.68 3.40
CA THR A 145 -24.24 -5.82 4.29
C THR A 145 -23.64 -5.68 5.70
N ALA A 146 -22.96 -4.58 5.99
CA ALA A 146 -22.25 -4.33 7.25
C ALA A 146 -23.07 -4.62 8.51
N ASP A 147 -24.36 -4.25 8.49
CA ASP A 147 -25.27 -4.47 9.62
C ASP A 147 -25.36 -5.94 10.05
N THR A 148 -25.27 -6.87 9.08
CA THR A 148 -25.33 -8.31 9.32
C THR A 148 -24.14 -8.83 10.14
N TYR A 149 -23.06 -8.06 10.19
CA TYR A 149 -21.86 -8.34 10.98
C TYR A 149 -21.79 -7.52 12.28
N GLY A 150 -22.88 -6.82 12.63
CA GLY A 150 -22.91 -5.91 13.77
C GLY A 150 -22.04 -4.67 13.57
N VAL A 151 -21.80 -4.27 12.32
CA VAL A 151 -21.05 -3.06 11.97
C VAL A 151 -22.01 -1.90 11.76
N ASP A 152 -21.63 -0.72 12.25
CA ASP A 152 -22.30 0.54 11.97
C ASP A 152 -21.89 1.02 10.57
N PRO A 153 -22.82 1.09 9.60
CA PRO A 153 -22.48 1.50 8.24
C PRO A 153 -21.92 2.92 8.14
N ALA A 154 -22.17 3.78 9.14
CA ALA A 154 -21.62 5.13 9.19
C ALA A 154 -20.15 5.19 9.69
N ARG A 155 -19.59 4.06 10.12
CA ARG A 155 -18.24 3.96 10.74
C ARG A 155 -17.37 2.93 10.03
N ILE A 156 -17.46 2.90 8.70
CA ILE A 156 -16.66 2.02 7.85
C ILE A 156 -15.45 2.77 7.30
N ILE A 157 -14.28 2.17 7.46
CA ILE A 157 -12.98 2.72 7.08
C ILE A 157 -12.36 1.80 6.04
N VAL A 158 -11.71 2.36 5.02
CA VAL A 158 -10.91 1.56 4.07
C VAL A 158 -9.43 1.74 4.39
N CYS A 159 -8.70 0.64 4.50
CA CYS A 159 -7.30 0.62 4.90
C CYS A 159 -6.50 -0.22 3.90
N GLY A 160 -5.31 0.25 3.51
CA GLY A 160 -4.43 -0.55 2.68
C GLY A 160 -2.98 -0.10 2.72
N ASP A 161 -2.07 -1.03 2.42
CA ASP A 161 -0.64 -0.78 2.39
C ASP A 161 -0.07 -0.89 0.97
N SER A 162 0.96 -0.09 0.65
CA SER A 162 1.60 -0.11 -0.67
C SER A 162 0.55 0.09 -1.78
N VAL A 163 0.49 -0.81 -2.77
CA VAL A 163 -0.55 -0.80 -3.81
C VAL A 163 -1.97 -0.99 -3.25
N GLY A 164 -2.13 -1.64 -2.10
CA GLY A 164 -3.42 -1.72 -1.40
C GLY A 164 -3.89 -0.35 -0.94
N GLY A 165 -2.95 0.57 -0.64
CA GLY A 165 -3.24 1.99 -0.41
C GLY A 165 -3.68 2.70 -1.70
N THR A 166 -3.10 2.36 -2.85
CA THR A 166 -3.59 2.81 -4.18
C THR A 166 -5.04 2.39 -4.37
N PHE A 167 -5.34 1.10 -4.15
CA PHE A 167 -6.67 0.54 -4.34
C PHE A 167 -7.69 1.10 -3.35
N ALA A 168 -7.31 1.27 -2.07
CA ALA A 168 -8.14 1.94 -1.06
C ALA A 168 -8.52 3.35 -1.50
N THR A 169 -7.55 4.10 -2.04
CA THR A 169 -7.77 5.46 -2.55
C THR A 169 -8.70 5.45 -3.76
N SER A 170 -8.44 4.58 -4.75
CA SER A 170 -9.28 4.43 -5.94
C SER A 170 -10.72 4.07 -5.59
N VAL A 171 -10.93 3.18 -4.62
CA VAL A 171 -12.27 2.84 -4.12
C VAL A 171 -12.96 4.06 -3.50
N CYS A 172 -12.25 4.84 -2.68
CA CYS A 172 -12.83 6.07 -2.12
C CYS A 172 -13.19 7.10 -3.21
N GLN A 173 -12.33 7.25 -4.23
CA GLN A 173 -12.56 8.13 -5.37
C GLN A 173 -13.79 7.73 -6.19
N GLU A 174 -13.96 6.43 -6.49
CA GLU A 174 -15.08 5.93 -7.27
C GLU A 174 -16.42 5.95 -6.50
N LEU A 175 -16.38 5.80 -5.17
CA LEU A 175 -17.58 5.75 -4.34
C LEU A 175 -18.01 7.11 -3.77
N GLY A 176 -17.14 8.13 -3.79
CA GLY A 176 -17.37 9.41 -3.11
C GLY A 176 -18.66 10.13 -3.50
N HIS A 177 -19.11 9.99 -4.76
CA HIS A 177 -20.32 10.63 -5.27
C HIS A 177 -21.59 9.76 -5.16
N ARG A 178 -21.47 8.50 -4.73
CA ARG A 178 -22.62 7.60 -4.63
C ARG A 178 -23.48 7.93 -3.42
N THR A 179 -24.79 7.94 -3.64
CA THR A 179 -25.81 8.23 -2.61
C THR A 179 -26.66 7.02 -2.23
N ASP A 180 -26.55 5.92 -2.99
CA ASP A 180 -27.32 4.70 -2.82
C ASP A 180 -26.64 3.66 -1.91
N ILE A 181 -25.49 4.03 -1.31
CA ILE A 181 -24.72 3.21 -0.37
C ILE A 181 -24.24 4.06 0.82
N PRO A 182 -23.97 3.44 1.98
CA PRO A 182 -23.28 4.12 3.08
C PRO A 182 -21.95 4.72 2.65
N LYS A 183 -21.60 5.87 3.23
CA LYS A 183 -20.33 6.56 2.95
C LYS A 183 -19.18 5.90 3.69
N ILE A 184 -18.01 5.86 3.05
CA ILE A 184 -16.75 5.55 3.73
C ILE A 184 -16.41 6.73 4.65
N ARG A 185 -16.19 6.46 5.93
CA ARG A 185 -15.98 7.49 6.95
C ARG A 185 -14.56 8.05 6.95
N ALA A 186 -13.58 7.18 6.71
CA ALA A 186 -12.17 7.53 6.67
C ALA A 186 -11.38 6.52 5.79
N GLN A 187 -10.17 6.89 5.38
CA GLN A 187 -9.22 5.98 4.74
C GLN A 187 -7.85 6.00 5.42
N VAL A 188 -7.17 4.86 5.44
CA VAL A 188 -5.82 4.70 6.02
C VAL A 188 -4.87 4.16 4.94
N LEU A 189 -3.87 4.96 4.60
CA LEU A 189 -2.92 4.70 3.53
C LEU A 189 -1.53 4.48 4.13
N ILE A 190 -1.06 3.23 4.10
CA ILE A 190 0.23 2.85 4.65
C ILE A 190 1.24 2.80 3.49
N TYR A 191 2.23 3.71 3.52
CA TYR A 191 3.28 3.92 2.52
C TYR A 191 2.82 3.70 1.06
N PRO A 192 1.76 4.40 0.64
CA PRO A 192 1.04 4.09 -0.59
C PRO A 192 1.84 4.47 -1.84
N PHE A 193 1.64 3.71 -2.92
CA PHE A 193 2.00 4.14 -4.29
C PHE A 193 0.86 5.01 -4.84
N LEU A 194 1.13 6.22 -5.33
CA LEU A 194 0.04 7.15 -5.70
C LEU A 194 0.23 7.88 -7.02
N GLN A 195 1.43 7.83 -7.61
CA GLN A 195 1.68 8.43 -8.91
C GLN A 195 2.77 7.67 -9.67
N ALA A 196 2.59 7.58 -10.99
CA ALA A 196 3.54 6.98 -11.92
C ALA A 196 4.18 8.00 -12.88
N LEU A 197 4.14 9.30 -12.54
CA LEU A 197 4.63 10.37 -13.40
C LEU A 197 6.10 10.70 -13.14
N ASN A 198 6.50 10.77 -11.88
CA ASN A 198 7.82 11.20 -11.48
C ASN A 198 8.50 10.16 -10.58
N PHE A 199 9.39 9.37 -11.17
CA PHE A 199 10.26 8.43 -10.45
C PHE A 199 11.60 9.05 -10.04
N ASN A 200 11.74 10.38 -10.09
CA ASN A 200 12.97 11.09 -9.78
C ASN A 200 12.84 12.04 -8.59
N LEU A 201 11.78 11.94 -7.77
CA LEU A 201 11.64 12.69 -6.53
C LEU A 201 12.79 12.38 -5.52
N PRO A 202 13.03 13.24 -4.52
CA PRO A 202 14.08 13.05 -3.52
C PRO A 202 14.12 11.65 -2.89
N SER A 203 12.98 11.07 -2.51
CA SER A 203 12.90 9.71 -1.96
C SER A 203 13.31 8.64 -2.97
N HIS A 204 12.94 8.80 -4.24
CA HIS A 204 13.29 7.86 -5.29
C HIS A 204 14.80 7.80 -5.54
N GLN A 205 15.50 8.94 -5.40
CA GLN A 205 16.96 9.00 -5.51
C GLN A 205 17.65 8.52 -4.23
N LYS A 206 17.26 9.06 -3.06
CA LYS A 206 17.86 8.73 -1.77
C LYS A 206 17.72 7.25 -1.43
N ASN A 207 16.57 6.67 -1.73
CA ASN A 207 16.24 5.28 -1.42
C ASN A 207 16.37 4.34 -2.64
N ALA A 208 17.04 4.78 -3.72
CA ALA A 208 17.13 4.05 -4.98
C ALA A 208 17.66 2.61 -4.86
N ALA A 209 18.44 2.32 -3.82
CA ALA A 209 19.06 1.01 -3.58
C ALA A 209 18.63 0.36 -2.25
N VAL A 210 17.57 0.87 -1.59
CA VAL A 210 17.07 0.29 -0.35
C VAL A 210 16.54 -1.13 -0.59
N ALA A 211 16.68 -1.98 0.43
CA ALA A 211 16.25 -3.37 0.40
C ALA A 211 14.75 -3.52 0.11
N PHE A 212 14.37 -4.65 -0.51
CA PHE A 212 13.02 -5.00 -0.96
C PHE A 212 12.45 -4.14 -2.10
N LEU A 213 12.20 -2.85 -1.90
CA LEU A 213 11.67 -1.95 -2.94
C LEU A 213 12.69 -0.86 -3.31
N SER A 214 13.36 -1.07 -4.44
CA SER A 214 14.21 -0.07 -5.09
C SER A 214 13.42 0.72 -6.14
N ARG A 215 13.97 1.86 -6.58
CA ARG A 215 13.38 2.66 -7.67
C ARG A 215 13.17 1.83 -8.94
N ASP A 216 14.18 1.03 -9.30
CA ASP A 216 14.14 0.12 -10.44
C ASP A 216 13.05 -0.95 -10.30
N ARG A 217 12.94 -1.55 -9.11
CA ARG A 217 11.93 -2.58 -8.82
C ARG A 217 10.51 -2.04 -8.86
N THR A 218 10.29 -0.79 -8.44
CA THR A 218 9.00 -0.13 -8.55
C THR A 218 8.52 -0.15 -10.00
N VAL A 219 9.33 0.37 -10.94
CA VAL A 219 8.96 0.41 -12.36
C VAL A 219 8.86 -1.01 -12.96
N HIS A 220 9.77 -1.92 -12.60
CA HIS A 220 9.70 -3.33 -13.03
C HIS A 220 8.37 -3.99 -12.64
N PHE A 221 7.93 -3.85 -11.38
CA PHE A 221 6.68 -4.45 -10.93
C PHE A 221 5.44 -3.75 -11.51
N ILE A 222 5.49 -2.45 -11.75
CA ILE A 222 4.43 -1.72 -12.48
C ILE A 222 4.28 -2.30 -13.90
N LEU A 223 5.38 -2.44 -14.64
CA LEU A 223 5.34 -3.01 -15.99
C LEU A 223 4.82 -4.44 -15.97
N LYS A 224 5.25 -5.26 -15.00
CA LYS A 224 4.76 -6.63 -14.83
C LYS A 224 3.28 -6.70 -14.48
N TYR A 225 2.79 -5.80 -13.62
CA TYR A 225 1.37 -5.70 -13.23
C TYR A 225 0.49 -5.33 -14.43
N LEU A 226 0.96 -4.38 -15.26
CA LEU A 226 0.28 -3.93 -16.47
C LEU A 226 0.55 -4.83 -17.69
N ASN A 227 1.32 -5.90 -17.52
CA ASN A 227 1.74 -6.82 -18.60
C ASN A 227 2.37 -6.08 -19.80
N LYS A 228 3.31 -5.16 -19.51
CA LYS A 228 4.06 -4.35 -20.46
C LYS A 228 5.50 -4.84 -20.61
N ASP A 229 6.13 -4.44 -21.71
CA ASP A 229 7.51 -4.82 -22.02
C ASP A 229 8.50 -4.18 -21.02
N SER A 230 9.44 -4.98 -20.50
CA SER A 230 10.47 -4.52 -19.56
C SER A 230 11.45 -3.49 -20.16
N SER A 231 11.58 -3.42 -21.48
CA SER A 231 12.40 -2.43 -22.19
C SER A 231 11.92 -0.98 -21.98
N LEU A 232 10.65 -0.81 -21.61
CA LEU A 232 10.08 0.50 -21.28
C LEU A 232 10.58 1.05 -19.92
N LYS A 233 11.27 0.24 -19.12
CA LYS A 233 11.71 0.63 -17.77
C LYS A 233 12.61 1.85 -17.76
N GLU A 234 13.68 1.85 -18.57
CA GLU A 234 14.64 2.97 -18.62
C GLU A 234 14.01 4.29 -19.08
N PRO A 235 13.22 4.35 -20.18
CA PRO A 235 12.57 5.59 -20.55
C PRO A 235 11.54 6.06 -19.50
N ILE A 236 10.86 5.16 -18.80
CA ILE A 236 9.96 5.53 -17.69
C ILE A 236 10.73 6.10 -16.50
N LEU A 237 11.85 5.48 -16.11
CA LEU A 237 12.72 5.98 -15.06
C LEU A 237 13.31 7.35 -15.39
N ALA A 238 13.56 7.62 -16.67
CA ALA A 238 14.00 8.93 -17.15
C ALA A 238 12.85 9.97 -17.18
N GLY A 239 11.59 9.53 -17.18
CA GLY A 239 10.41 10.40 -17.30
C GLY A 239 9.99 10.71 -18.74
N SER A 240 10.53 9.97 -19.72
CA SER A 240 10.21 10.14 -21.14
C SER A 240 8.74 9.84 -21.50
N HIS A 241 7.99 9.17 -20.64
CA HIS A 241 6.59 8.80 -20.89
C HIS A 241 5.59 9.91 -20.57
N VAL A 242 5.99 10.98 -19.89
CA VAL A 242 5.08 12.04 -19.41
C VAL A 242 5.05 13.22 -20.41
N PRO A 243 3.89 13.52 -21.03
CA PRO A 243 3.76 14.70 -21.89
C PRO A 243 3.87 16.00 -21.09
N GLU A 244 4.38 17.06 -21.71
CA GLU A 244 4.52 18.38 -21.08
C GLU A 244 3.18 18.94 -20.58
N SER A 245 2.08 18.69 -21.31
CA SER A 245 0.74 19.10 -20.89
C SER A 245 0.30 18.47 -19.55
N ILE A 246 0.64 17.21 -19.32
CA ILE A 246 0.35 16.50 -18.07
C ILE A 246 1.27 17.01 -16.95
N ASN A 247 2.55 17.20 -17.26
CA ASN A 247 3.49 17.82 -16.32
C ASN A 247 2.99 19.18 -15.86
N LEU A 248 2.54 20.04 -16.77
CA LEU A 248 2.00 21.36 -16.44
C LEU A 248 0.71 21.28 -15.63
N LYS A 249 -0.22 20.40 -15.99
CA LYS A 249 -1.50 20.23 -15.27
C LYS A 249 -1.29 19.82 -13.82
N TYR A 250 -0.43 18.83 -13.57
CA TYR A 250 -0.23 18.27 -12.24
C TYR A 250 1.04 18.77 -11.55
N ARG A 251 1.76 19.74 -12.13
CA ARG A 251 3.08 20.24 -11.68
C ARG A 251 3.16 20.48 -10.18
N LYS A 252 2.05 20.95 -9.61
CA LYS A 252 1.96 21.26 -8.18
C LYS A 252 2.23 20.00 -7.36
N TRP A 253 1.63 18.86 -7.72
CA TRP A 253 1.63 17.64 -6.90
C TRP A 253 2.55 16.53 -7.43
N ILE A 254 3.45 16.83 -8.37
CA ILE A 254 4.47 15.87 -8.87
C ILE A 254 5.89 16.45 -8.88
N ASN A 255 6.09 17.62 -8.27
CA ASN A 255 7.36 18.34 -8.25
C ASN A 255 8.03 18.25 -6.87
N PRO A 256 9.37 18.08 -6.79
CA PRO A 256 10.14 18.13 -5.55
C PRO A 256 9.96 19.42 -4.71
N ASP A 257 9.48 20.52 -5.28
CA ASP A 257 9.33 21.80 -4.56
C ASP A 257 8.42 21.69 -3.33
N LEU A 258 7.44 20.78 -3.34
CA LEU A 258 6.56 20.52 -2.19
C LEU A 258 7.16 19.57 -1.15
N ILE A 259 8.33 18.99 -1.42
CA ILE A 259 8.99 18.10 -0.47
C ILE A 259 9.76 18.96 0.55
N PRO A 260 9.55 18.75 1.87
CA PRO A 260 10.29 19.44 2.92
C PRO A 260 11.81 19.38 2.73
N ASP A 261 12.52 20.46 3.07
CA ASP A 261 13.97 20.58 2.83
C ASP A 261 14.80 19.50 3.50
N GLU A 262 14.40 19.04 4.69
CA GLU A 262 15.02 17.92 5.41
C GLU A 262 15.06 16.61 4.58
N PHE A 263 14.08 16.42 3.70
CA PHE A 263 13.97 15.26 2.83
C PHE A 263 14.67 15.43 1.48
N LYS A 264 15.12 16.65 1.16
CA LYS A 264 15.85 16.99 -0.08
C LYS A 264 17.37 17.00 0.09
N LEU A 265 17.90 16.62 1.26
CA LEU A 265 19.35 16.56 1.48
C LEU A 265 20.03 15.63 0.47
N GLY A 266 20.91 16.18 -0.38
CA GLY A 266 21.62 15.45 -1.42
C GLY A 266 20.81 15.20 -2.71
N TYR A 267 19.59 15.72 -2.80
CA TYR A 267 18.77 15.65 -4.01
C TYR A 267 19.41 16.39 -5.18
N LYS A 268 19.39 15.76 -6.35
CA LYS A 268 19.86 16.37 -7.60
C LYS A 268 18.72 16.37 -8.61
N PRO A 269 18.20 17.54 -9.02
CA PRO A 269 17.19 17.60 -10.07
C PRO A 269 17.64 16.80 -11.30
N PRO A 270 16.79 15.93 -11.87
CA PRO A 270 17.13 15.18 -13.06
C PRO A 270 17.33 16.14 -14.25
N LEU A 271 18.15 15.73 -15.21
CA LEU A 271 18.26 16.47 -16.47
C LEU A 271 16.93 16.43 -17.23
N PRO A 272 16.59 17.49 -17.98
CA PRO A 272 15.45 17.46 -18.88
C PRO A 272 15.55 16.24 -19.80
N THR A 273 14.46 15.50 -19.89
CA THR A 273 14.38 14.29 -20.69
C THR A 273 13.41 14.52 -21.84
N LEU A 274 13.74 13.98 -23.02
CA LEU A 274 12.88 14.07 -24.19
C LEU A 274 11.61 13.21 -23.97
N PHE A 275 10.45 13.80 -24.23
CA PHE A 275 9.19 13.08 -24.32
C PHE A 275 9.20 12.11 -25.51
N LEU A 276 8.86 10.85 -25.27
CA LEU A 276 8.78 9.79 -26.27
C LEU A 276 7.33 9.34 -26.43
N PRO A 277 6.62 9.77 -27.50
CA PRO A 277 5.20 9.46 -27.70
C PRO A 277 4.93 7.95 -27.73
N GLN A 278 5.82 7.13 -28.30
CA GLN A 278 5.61 5.69 -28.33
C GLN A 278 5.62 5.07 -26.92
N VAL A 279 6.51 5.56 -26.04
CA VAL A 279 6.57 5.10 -24.65
C VAL A 279 5.29 5.50 -23.93
N HIS A 280 4.80 6.73 -24.13
CA HIS A 280 3.54 7.21 -23.56
C HIS A 280 2.35 6.32 -23.93
N GLU A 281 2.18 6.04 -25.23
CA GLU A 281 1.07 5.21 -25.72
C GLU A 281 1.11 3.79 -25.15
N GLU A 282 2.30 3.21 -25.03
CA GLU A 282 2.48 1.87 -24.45
C GLU A 282 2.13 1.81 -22.96
N VAL A 283 2.18 2.93 -22.23
CA VAL A 283 1.95 2.97 -20.77
C VAL A 283 0.89 3.98 -20.35
N LYS A 284 -0.09 4.26 -21.21
CA LYS A 284 -1.18 5.19 -20.92
C LYS A 284 -1.96 4.86 -19.64
N GLU A 285 -1.98 3.59 -19.23
CA GLU A 285 -2.60 3.16 -17.98
C GLU A 285 -1.95 3.80 -16.73
N LEU A 286 -0.69 4.24 -16.81
CA LEU A 286 -0.01 4.97 -15.73
C LEU A 286 -0.67 6.30 -15.40
N PHE A 287 -1.46 6.86 -16.32
CA PHE A 287 -2.14 8.13 -16.18
C PHE A 287 -3.59 7.97 -15.69
N GLU A 288 -4.08 6.74 -15.58
CA GLU A 288 -5.41 6.45 -15.08
C GLU A 288 -5.45 6.61 -13.55
N PRO A 289 -6.49 7.25 -12.97
CA PRO A 289 -6.62 7.41 -11.51
C PRO A 289 -6.59 6.08 -10.74
N ARG A 290 -6.96 4.96 -11.38
CA ARG A 290 -6.86 3.62 -10.76
C ARG A 290 -5.43 3.15 -10.51
N VAL A 291 -4.46 3.66 -11.27
CA VAL A 291 -3.02 3.38 -11.11
C VAL A 291 -2.33 4.54 -10.38
N SER A 292 -2.67 5.78 -10.75
CA SER A 292 -2.13 7.00 -10.16
C SER A 292 -3.25 7.87 -9.55
N PRO A 293 -3.79 7.50 -8.36
CA PRO A 293 -4.88 8.24 -7.71
C PRO A 293 -4.61 9.72 -7.48
N LEU A 294 -3.34 10.14 -7.43
CA LEU A 294 -2.94 11.54 -7.35
C LEU A 294 -3.51 12.39 -8.51
N LEU A 295 -3.77 11.77 -9.66
CA LEU A 295 -4.24 12.42 -10.89
C LEU A 295 -5.77 12.56 -10.97
N ALA A 296 -6.52 12.12 -9.96
CA ALA A 296 -7.96 12.35 -9.94
C ALA A 296 -8.30 13.85 -9.97
N GLU A 297 -9.40 14.20 -10.65
CA GLU A 297 -9.88 15.58 -10.77
C GLU A 297 -10.25 16.17 -9.39
N ASP A 298 -10.13 17.50 -9.25
CA ASP A 298 -10.40 18.22 -7.98
C ASP A 298 -11.80 17.90 -7.43
N ALA A 299 -12.80 17.79 -8.32
CA ALA A 299 -14.18 17.45 -7.96
C ALA A 299 -14.32 16.08 -7.28
N VAL A 300 -13.41 15.15 -7.58
CA VAL A 300 -13.34 13.83 -6.93
C VAL A 300 -12.56 13.93 -5.63
N VAL A 301 -11.41 14.60 -5.65
CA VAL A 301 -10.50 14.70 -4.49
C VAL A 301 -11.18 15.44 -3.32
N CYS A 302 -11.93 16.51 -3.57
CA CYS A 302 -12.60 17.28 -2.52
C CYS A 302 -13.72 16.50 -1.81
N GLY A 303 -14.21 15.41 -2.41
CA GLY A 303 -15.21 14.52 -1.83
C GLY A 303 -14.62 13.35 -1.02
N LEU A 304 -13.30 13.24 -0.91
CA LEU A 304 -12.64 12.13 -0.22
C LEU A 304 -12.82 12.21 1.31
N PRO A 305 -12.86 11.05 1.98
CA PRO A 305 -13.03 11.01 3.42
C PRO A 305 -11.74 11.42 4.15
N ASP A 306 -11.86 11.65 5.46
CA ASP A 306 -10.70 11.91 6.31
C ASP A 306 -9.62 10.85 6.09
N THR A 307 -8.38 11.28 5.94
CA THR A 307 -7.30 10.41 5.46
C THR A 307 -6.16 10.36 6.45
N CYS A 308 -5.73 9.15 6.82
CA CYS A 308 -4.47 8.90 7.50
C CYS A 308 -3.42 8.45 6.50
N ILE A 309 -2.25 9.09 6.48
CA ILE A 309 -1.12 8.67 5.66
C ILE A 309 0.06 8.33 6.56
N VAL A 310 0.57 7.11 6.47
CA VAL A 310 1.80 6.70 7.15
C VAL A 310 2.91 6.58 6.11
N THR A 311 3.98 7.35 6.24
CA THR A 311 5.15 7.29 5.36
C THR A 311 6.36 6.71 6.08
N CYS A 312 7.31 6.16 5.32
CA CYS A 312 8.55 5.58 5.82
C CYS A 312 9.76 6.37 5.31
N GLU A 313 10.78 6.58 6.14
CA GLU A 313 11.98 7.31 5.72
C GLU A 313 12.78 6.55 4.65
N HIS A 314 12.93 5.23 4.81
CA HIS A 314 13.67 4.38 3.88
C HIS A 314 12.73 3.72 2.87
N ASP A 315 11.94 4.54 2.17
CA ASP A 315 11.00 4.10 1.14
C ASP A 315 11.10 5.02 -0.09
N VAL A 316 11.15 4.44 -1.29
CA VAL A 316 11.11 5.21 -2.54
C VAL A 316 9.76 5.92 -2.72
N LEU A 317 8.69 5.39 -2.15
CA LEU A 317 7.32 5.93 -2.20
C LEU A 317 7.02 6.98 -1.12
N ARG A 318 8.01 7.38 -0.30
CA ARG A 318 7.79 8.40 0.75
C ARG A 318 7.20 9.68 0.17
N ASP A 319 7.78 10.18 -0.91
CA ASP A 319 7.39 11.46 -1.49
C ASP A 319 6.03 11.39 -2.20
N ASP A 320 5.60 10.23 -2.70
CA ASP A 320 4.23 10.02 -3.20
C ASP A 320 3.20 10.33 -2.11
N GLY A 321 3.42 9.81 -0.90
CA GLY A 321 2.56 10.07 0.25
C GLY A 321 2.55 11.54 0.67
N LEU A 322 3.70 12.22 0.62
CA LEU A 322 3.82 13.65 0.96
C LEU A 322 3.10 14.55 -0.06
N LEU A 323 3.26 14.25 -1.35
CA LEU A 323 2.60 14.99 -2.42
C LEU A 323 1.09 14.78 -2.39
N TYR A 324 0.64 13.56 -2.12
CA TYR A 324 -0.79 13.29 -2.00
C TYR A 324 -1.40 13.89 -0.74
N LYS A 325 -0.69 13.91 0.40
CA LYS A 325 -1.09 14.70 1.57
C LYS A 325 -1.38 16.14 1.16
N LYS A 326 -0.46 16.77 0.42
CA LYS A 326 -0.64 18.16 -0.03
C LYS A 326 -1.80 18.31 -1.02
N ARG A 327 -2.00 17.33 -1.91
CA ARG A 327 -3.15 17.26 -2.84
C ARG A 327 -4.49 17.25 -2.09
N LEU A 328 -4.58 16.46 -1.03
CA LEU A 328 -5.76 16.37 -0.17
C LEU A 328 -6.00 17.68 0.60
N GLU A 329 -4.97 18.23 1.24
CA GLU A 329 -5.05 19.50 1.99
C GLU A 329 -5.46 20.67 1.09
N ASP A 330 -4.93 20.75 -0.13
CA ASP A 330 -5.30 21.77 -1.11
C ASP A 330 -6.77 21.68 -1.56
N ASN A 331 -7.41 20.52 -1.37
CA ASN A 331 -8.82 20.27 -1.66
C ASN A 331 -9.68 20.19 -0.39
N ASN A 332 -9.19 20.72 0.73
CA ASN A 332 -9.89 20.77 2.02
C ASN A 332 -10.26 19.40 2.63
N VAL A 333 -9.54 18.34 2.27
CA VAL A 333 -9.68 17.04 2.93
C VAL A 333 -8.84 17.01 4.20
N HIS A 334 -9.40 16.55 5.31
CA HIS A 334 -8.67 16.42 6.57
C HIS A 334 -7.65 15.29 6.51
N VAL A 335 -6.37 15.60 6.79
CA VAL A 335 -5.28 14.63 6.73
C VAL A 335 -4.56 14.52 8.08
N THR A 336 -4.45 13.30 8.60
CA THR A 336 -3.50 12.95 9.66
C THR A 336 -2.29 12.28 9.03
N TRP A 337 -1.09 12.81 9.29
CA TRP A 337 0.14 12.27 8.72
C TRP A 337 1.10 11.79 9.81
N HIS A 338 1.66 10.61 9.61
CA HIS A 338 2.70 10.03 10.43
C HIS A 338 3.92 9.67 9.58
N HIS A 339 5.10 10.01 10.07
CA HIS A 339 6.36 9.64 9.44
C HIS A 339 7.14 8.70 10.36
N VAL A 340 7.53 7.54 9.84
CA VAL A 340 8.26 6.52 10.59
C VAL A 340 9.73 6.54 10.16
N GLU A 341 10.57 7.18 10.96
CA GLU A 341 11.99 7.43 10.68
C GLU A 341 12.82 6.16 10.42
N LYS A 342 12.45 5.04 11.05
CA LYS A 342 13.11 3.73 10.86
C LYS A 342 12.30 2.79 9.97
N GLY A 343 11.25 3.32 9.35
CA GLY A 343 10.36 2.60 8.45
C GLY A 343 11.01 2.37 7.09
N PHE A 344 10.61 1.28 6.45
CA PHE A 344 11.03 0.91 5.10
C PHE A 344 9.89 0.18 4.39
N HIS A 345 9.98 0.04 3.07
CA HIS A 345 9.04 -0.78 2.30
C HIS A 345 9.54 -2.23 2.20
N PRO A 346 8.72 -3.28 2.41
CA PRO A 346 7.34 -3.32 2.92
C PRO A 346 7.29 -3.74 4.42
N ALA A 347 7.62 -2.83 5.35
CA ALA A 347 7.80 -3.18 6.76
C ALA A 347 6.60 -3.90 7.40
N VAL A 348 5.34 -3.59 7.06
CA VAL A 348 4.18 -4.27 7.67
C VAL A 348 4.10 -5.75 7.30
N GLY A 349 4.70 -6.18 6.18
CA GLY A 349 4.79 -7.60 5.82
C GLY A 349 5.56 -8.44 6.85
N PHE A 350 6.34 -7.81 7.73
CA PHE A 350 7.06 -8.44 8.83
C PHE A 350 6.34 -8.30 10.18
N PHE A 351 5.11 -7.81 10.21
CA PHE A 351 4.38 -7.62 11.46
C PHE A 351 3.93 -8.95 12.09
N GLY A 352 4.19 -9.11 13.39
CA GLY A 352 3.68 -10.24 14.18
C GLY A 352 4.41 -11.57 13.98
N TYR A 353 5.62 -11.57 13.40
CA TYR A 353 6.47 -12.76 13.25
C TYR A 353 7.44 -12.97 14.43
N GLY A 354 7.08 -12.47 15.63
CA GLY A 354 7.90 -12.60 16.82
C GLY A 354 9.27 -11.94 16.65
N ILE A 355 10.36 -12.70 16.84
CA ILE A 355 11.75 -12.23 16.71
C ILE A 355 12.12 -11.75 15.30
N PHE A 356 11.34 -12.12 14.28
CA PHE A 356 11.51 -11.65 12.90
C PHE A 356 10.74 -10.35 12.61
N SER A 357 10.02 -9.80 13.59
CA SER A 357 9.33 -8.53 13.43
C SER A 357 10.30 -7.36 13.56
N PHE A 358 10.10 -6.33 12.74
CA PHE A 358 10.80 -5.06 12.87
C PHE A 358 10.00 -4.09 13.75
N PRO A 359 10.64 -3.33 14.67
CA PRO A 359 9.95 -2.33 15.49
C PRO A 359 9.15 -1.32 14.66
N SER A 360 9.65 -0.97 13.48
CA SER A 360 8.95 -0.06 12.55
C SER A 360 7.61 -0.61 12.08
N SER A 361 7.47 -1.93 11.89
CA SER A 361 6.19 -2.53 11.49
C SER A 361 5.13 -2.36 12.59
N SER A 362 5.51 -2.56 13.86
CA SER A 362 4.63 -2.30 15.00
C SER A 362 4.26 -0.82 15.13
N THR A 363 5.21 0.10 14.95
CA THR A 363 4.93 1.55 14.97
C THR A 363 3.92 1.94 13.89
N ILE A 364 4.11 1.47 12.66
CA ILE A 364 3.19 1.72 11.54
C ILE A 364 1.78 1.20 11.87
N MET A 365 1.68 -0.04 12.35
CA MET A 365 0.38 -0.63 12.70
C MET A 365 -0.30 0.10 13.87
N ASN A 366 0.46 0.62 14.83
CA ASN A 366 -0.07 1.42 15.93
C ASN A 366 -0.65 2.74 15.45
N HIS A 367 0.02 3.43 14.53
CA HIS A 367 -0.52 4.66 13.92
C HIS A 367 -1.85 4.39 13.20
N ALA A 368 -1.90 3.34 12.37
CA ALA A 368 -3.14 2.94 11.68
C ALA A 368 -4.28 2.63 12.66
N VAL A 369 -4.03 1.80 13.67
CA VAL A 369 -5.04 1.42 14.67
C VAL A 369 -5.50 2.61 15.51
N ASN A 370 -4.59 3.50 15.92
CA ASN A 370 -4.95 4.66 16.73
C ASN A 370 -5.84 5.62 15.95
N PHE A 371 -5.57 5.81 14.65
CA PHE A 371 -6.46 6.58 13.79
C PHE A 371 -7.83 5.91 13.64
N ILE A 372 -7.87 4.59 13.38
CA ILE A 372 -9.12 3.82 13.25
C ILE A 372 -10.02 3.97 14.49
N LYS A 373 -9.43 4.00 15.69
CA LYS A 373 -10.16 4.19 16.96
C LYS A 373 -10.84 5.56 17.10
N GLY A 374 -10.36 6.58 16.38
CA GLY A 374 -10.90 7.93 16.42
C GLY A 374 -12.25 8.08 15.71
N TYR A 375 -12.69 7.04 14.99
CA TYR A 375 -13.95 6.96 14.26
C TYR A 375 -14.85 5.86 14.84
#